data_AF-A0A2H3CE63-F1
#
_entry.id   AF-A0A2H3CE63-F1
#
_cell.length_a   1.000
_cell.length_b   1.000
_cell.length_c   1.000
_cell.angle_alpha   90.00
_cell.angle_beta   90.00
_cell.angle_gamma   90.00
#
_symmetry.space_group_name_H-M   'P 1'
#
loop_
_entity.id
_entity.type
_entity.pdbx_description
1 polymer ?
#
loop_
_entity_poly.entity_id
_entity_poly.type
_entity_poly.pdbx_seq_one_letter_code
_entity_poly.pdbx_strand_id
1 'polypeptide(L)'
;FRTIIHSARSVQRCSPAITLVVSEGSTDFSVSFKISPFRQHSTDNQELPSFETFNFQRMLAQLVNIGSPATDALTCLESNEADTGHVYLFSHAIIGNMLDILQSKEHGFPTDVQDEVRTIIYYCHNEIMGKQGQLYSPIYLATVYLNP
;
A
#
# COMPACT_ATOMS: atom_id res chain seq x y z
N PHE A 1 7.35 8.69 1.23
CA PHE A 1 6.26 7.87 0.67
C PHE A 1 6.11 6.54 1.42
N ARG A 2 7.11 5.65 1.42
CA ARG A 2 7.15 4.38 2.17
C ARG A 2 6.66 4.46 3.63
N THR A 3 7.05 5.51 4.36
CA THR A 3 6.61 5.74 5.74
C THR A 3 5.08 5.85 5.88
N ILE A 4 4.41 6.54 4.96
CA ILE A 4 2.94 6.73 5.01
C ILE A 4 2.24 5.40 4.84
N ILE A 5 2.68 4.57 3.88
CA ILE A 5 2.10 3.24 3.63
C ILE A 5 2.35 2.30 4.82
N HIS A 6 3.54 2.32 5.41
CA HIS A 6 3.82 1.55 6.63
C HIS A 6 2.98 2.01 7.81
N SER A 7 2.82 3.31 8.02
CA SER A 7 1.93 3.84 9.05
C SER A 7 0.48 3.41 8.81
N ALA A 8 -0.02 3.53 7.58
CA ALA A 8 -1.36 3.07 7.20
C ALA A 8 -1.55 1.56 7.47
N ARG A 9 -0.57 0.73 7.10
CA ARG A 9 -0.57 -0.70 7.36
C ARG A 9 -0.52 -1.03 8.86
N SER A 10 0.22 -0.24 9.64
CA SER A 10 0.24 -0.35 11.10
C SER A 10 -1.13 -0.03 11.70
N VAL A 11 -1.78 1.05 11.25
CA VAL A 11 -3.15 1.39 11.68
C VAL A 11 -4.11 0.26 11.32
N GLN A 12 -4.03 -0.30 10.11
CA GLN A 12 -4.88 -1.40 9.67
C GLN A 12 -4.71 -2.64 10.56
N ARG A 13 -3.47 -3.02 10.88
CA ARG A 13 -3.17 -4.17 11.76
C ARG A 13 -3.59 -3.94 13.21
N CYS A 14 -3.45 -2.71 13.70
CA CYS A 14 -3.82 -2.33 15.05
C CYS A 14 -5.31 -1.98 15.20
N SER A 15 -6.09 -1.96 14.11
CA SER A 15 -7.51 -1.57 14.14
C SER A 15 -8.34 -2.31 15.21
N PRO A 16 -8.18 -3.64 15.44
CA PRO A 16 -8.91 -4.32 16.51
C PRO A 16 -8.54 -3.80 17.90
N ALA A 17 -7.26 -3.59 18.18
CA ALA A 17 -6.78 -3.07 19.45
C ALA A 17 -7.21 -1.61 19.68
N ILE A 18 -7.14 -0.78 18.64
CA ILE A 18 -7.62 0.61 18.68
C ILE A 18 -9.11 0.64 19.00
N THR A 19 -9.90 -0.21 18.34
CA THR A 19 -11.35 -0.30 18.57
C THR A 19 -11.67 -0.71 20.01
N LEU A 20 -10.94 -1.69 20.54
CA LEU A 20 -11.07 -2.14 21.93
C LEU A 20 -10.83 -0.99 22.91
N VAL A 21 -9.69 -0.30 22.78
CA VAL A 21 -9.31 0.82 23.66
C VAL A 21 -10.36 1.94 23.64
N VAL A 22 -10.88 2.28 22.45
CA VAL A 22 -11.93 3.28 22.30
C VAL A 22 -13.23 2.81 22.97
N SER A 23 -13.61 1.54 22.81
CA SER A 23 -14.84 0.98 23.39
C SER A 23 -14.80 0.85 24.92
N GLU A 24 -13.62 0.60 25.50
CA GLU A 24 -13.44 0.46 26.94
C GLU A 24 -13.30 1.81 27.67
N GLY A 25 -13.14 2.92 26.93
CA GLY A 25 -12.99 4.27 27.49
C GLY A 25 -11.72 4.47 28.33
N SER A 26 -10.83 3.47 28.38
CA SER A 26 -9.58 3.49 29.13
C SER A 26 -8.42 3.71 28.18
N THR A 27 -7.87 4.92 28.17
CA THR A 27 -6.66 5.27 27.42
C THR A 27 -5.37 4.75 28.09
N ASP A 28 -5.50 3.91 29.12
CA ASP A 28 -4.37 3.40 29.88
C ASP A 28 -3.76 2.17 29.20
N PHE A 29 -2.82 2.43 28.29
CA PHE A 29 -2.04 1.41 27.61
C PHE A 29 -1.14 0.59 28.56
N SER A 30 -1.03 0.97 29.85
CA SER A 30 -0.23 0.26 30.85
C SER A 30 -0.84 -1.09 31.27
N VAL A 31 -2.17 -1.24 31.15
CA VAL A 31 -2.88 -2.47 31.56
C VAL A 31 -3.00 -3.47 30.39
N SER A 32 -3.00 -2.97 29.15
CA SER A 32 -3.22 -3.78 27.93
C SER A 32 -2.00 -4.61 27.47
N PHE A 33 -0.83 -4.45 28.10
CA PHE A 33 0.36 -5.25 27.76
C PHE A 33 0.38 -6.65 28.40
N LYS A 34 -0.66 -7.02 29.17
CA LYS A 34 -0.97 -8.43 29.44
C LYS A 34 -1.64 -9.05 28.21
N ILE A 35 -0.90 -9.11 27.11
CA ILE A 35 -1.31 -9.78 25.88
C ILE A 35 -1.35 -11.28 26.16
N SER A 36 -2.50 -11.79 26.60
CA SER A 36 -2.87 -13.15 26.22
C SER A 36 -3.08 -13.12 24.70
N PRO A 37 -2.69 -14.16 23.95
CA PRO A 37 -2.89 -14.16 22.51
C PRO A 37 -4.39 -14.01 22.27
N PHE A 38 -4.79 -13.00 21.49
CA PHE A 38 -6.10 -12.89 20.87
C PHE A 38 -7.22 -13.58 21.66
N ARG A 39 -7.68 -12.95 22.77
CA ARG A 39 -8.88 -13.44 23.43
C ARG A 39 -9.98 -13.38 22.37
N GLN A 40 -10.42 -14.57 21.92
CA GLN A 40 -11.66 -14.76 21.20
C GLN A 40 -12.75 -14.14 22.08
N HIS A 41 -13.09 -12.88 21.83
CA HIS A 41 -14.27 -12.30 22.43
C HIS A 41 -15.44 -12.98 21.75
N SER A 42 -16.09 -13.84 22.53
CA SER A 42 -17.38 -14.43 22.24
C SER A 42 -18.32 -13.34 21.72
N THR A 43 -18.82 -13.59 20.53
CA THR A 43 -19.64 -12.75 19.66
C THR A 43 -21.07 -12.60 20.19
N ASP A 44 -21.27 -12.04 21.38
CA ASP A 44 -22.64 -11.86 21.88
C ASP A 44 -23.15 -10.41 21.83
N ASN A 45 -22.29 -9.39 21.73
CA ASN A 45 -22.73 -7.98 21.67
C ASN A 45 -21.86 -7.09 20.76
N GLN A 46 -21.38 -7.57 19.62
CA GLN A 46 -20.72 -6.68 18.66
C GLN A 46 -21.77 -5.78 17.99
N GLU A 47 -21.85 -4.52 18.44
CA GLU A 47 -22.48 -3.47 17.67
C GLU A 47 -21.89 -3.48 16.25
N LEU A 48 -22.78 -3.55 15.25
CA LEU A 48 -22.38 -3.48 13.85
C LEU A 48 -21.52 -2.22 13.66
N PRO A 49 -20.38 -2.30 12.95
CA PRO A 49 -19.53 -1.15 12.72
C PRO A 49 -20.35 -0.04 12.06
N SER A 50 -20.20 1.18 12.55
CA SER A 50 -20.84 2.34 11.93
C SER A 50 -20.43 2.45 10.47
N PHE A 51 -21.28 3.09 9.66
CA PHE A 51 -20.98 3.35 8.26
C PHE A 51 -19.64 4.09 8.08
N GLU A 52 -19.34 5.02 8.99
CA GLU A 52 -18.07 5.76 9.01
C GLU A 52 -16.86 4.86 9.27
N THR A 53 -16.95 3.94 10.23
CA THR A 53 -15.88 2.98 10.52
C THR A 53 -15.62 2.08 9.33
N PHE A 54 -16.69 1.57 8.70
CA PHE A 54 -16.57 0.75 7.50
C PHE A 54 -15.93 1.52 6.35
N ASN A 55 -16.36 2.77 6.11
CA ASN A 55 -15.82 3.60 5.04
C ASN A 55 -14.35 3.93 5.29
N PHE A 56 -13.96 4.27 6.51
CA PHE A 56 -12.57 4.48 6.89
C PHE A 56 -11.71 3.24 6.64
N GLN A 57 -12.15 2.06 7.10
CA GLN A 57 -11.42 0.81 6.88
C GLN A 57 -11.26 0.48 5.39
N ARG A 58 -12.30 0.72 4.59
CA ARG A 58 -12.26 0.56 3.14
C ARG A 58 -11.25 1.50 2.48
N MET A 59 -11.31 2.79 2.79
CA MET A 59 -10.37 3.79 2.25
C MET A 59 -8.92 3.51 2.67
N LEU A 60 -8.71 3.08 3.92
CA LEU A 60 -7.40 2.68 4.42
C LEU A 60 -6.86 1.46 3.66
N ALA A 61 -7.70 0.46 3.40
CA ALA A 61 -7.31 -0.71 2.63
C ALA A 61 -6.96 -0.33 1.18
N GLN A 62 -7.75 0.55 0.55
CA GLN A 62 -7.47 1.09 -0.78
C GLN A 62 -6.11 1.78 -0.86
N LEU A 63 -5.80 2.65 0.10
CA LEU A 63 -4.51 3.34 0.20
C LEU A 63 -3.35 2.35 0.36
N VAL A 64 -3.50 1.36 1.24
CA VAL A 64 -2.47 0.33 1.46
C VAL A 64 -2.27 -0.49 0.19
N ASN A 65 -3.33 -0.93 -0.46
CA ASN A 65 -3.24 -1.76 -1.66
C ASN A 65 -2.53 -1.02 -2.79
N ILE A 66 -2.94 0.20 -3.12
CA ILE A 66 -2.33 0.95 -4.24
C ILE A 66 -0.89 1.38 -3.95
N GLY A 67 -0.54 1.64 -2.69
CA GLY A 67 0.80 2.08 -2.30
C GLY A 67 1.81 0.96 -2.02
N SER A 68 1.34 -0.28 -1.80
CA SER A 68 2.20 -1.42 -1.46
C SER A 68 3.18 -1.80 -2.58
N PRO A 69 2.79 -1.90 -3.87
CA PRO A 69 3.72 -2.28 -4.94
C PRO A 69 4.99 -1.43 -4.99
N ALA A 70 4.86 -0.11 -4.88
CA ALA A 70 6.01 0.80 -4.84
C ALA A 70 6.84 0.64 -3.55
N THR A 71 6.18 0.43 -2.42
CA THR A 71 6.86 0.26 -1.12
C THR A 71 7.69 -1.02 -1.06
N ASP A 72 7.14 -2.11 -1.63
CA ASP A 72 7.79 -3.41 -1.68
C ASP A 72 8.96 -3.38 -2.67
N ALA A 73 8.73 -2.82 -3.88
CA ALA A 73 9.79 -2.66 -4.87
C ALA A 73 10.95 -1.77 -4.39
N LEU A 74 10.66 -0.67 -3.67
CA LEU A 74 11.71 0.15 -3.06
C LEU A 74 12.57 -0.65 -2.08
N THR A 75 11.96 -1.58 -1.33
CA THR A 75 12.72 -2.44 -0.41
C THR A 75 13.65 -3.39 -1.18
N CYS A 76 13.24 -3.89 -2.35
CA CYS A 76 14.10 -4.69 -3.22
C CYS A 76 15.22 -3.86 -3.88
N LEU A 77 14.92 -2.63 -4.29
CA LEU A 77 15.89 -1.72 -4.90
C LEU A 77 16.91 -1.14 -3.92
N GLU A 78 16.60 -1.16 -2.62
CA GLU A 78 17.55 -0.86 -1.54
C GLU A 78 18.57 -2.00 -1.30
N SER A 79 18.44 -3.13 -1.99
CA SER A 79 19.41 -4.24 -1.87
C SER A 79 20.75 -3.92 -2.53
N ASN A 80 21.83 -4.47 -1.97
CA ASN A 80 23.19 -4.28 -2.50
C ASN A 80 23.40 -4.91 -3.89
N GLU A 81 22.49 -5.79 -4.31
CA GLU A 81 22.54 -6.52 -5.58
C GLU A 81 21.70 -5.82 -6.67
N ALA A 82 20.97 -4.76 -6.33
CA ALA A 82 20.17 -4.01 -7.29
C ALA A 82 21.07 -3.29 -8.31
N ASP A 83 20.79 -3.53 -9.59
CA ASP A 83 21.43 -2.87 -10.73
C ASP A 83 20.40 -2.05 -11.52
N THR A 84 20.85 -1.41 -12.60
CA THR A 84 19.98 -0.65 -13.50
C THR A 84 18.90 -1.51 -14.17
N GLY A 85 19.13 -2.80 -14.37
CA GLY A 85 18.14 -3.72 -14.90
C GLY A 85 16.99 -3.93 -13.92
N HIS A 86 17.32 -4.15 -12.64
CA HIS A 86 16.32 -4.24 -11.57
C HIS A 86 15.48 -2.97 -11.48
N VAL A 87 16.08 -1.78 -11.54
CA VAL A 87 15.34 -0.49 -11.54
C VAL A 87 14.31 -0.43 -12.66
N TYR A 88 14.66 -0.85 -13.86
CA TYR A 88 13.75 -0.86 -15.01
C TYR A 88 12.60 -1.86 -14.82
N LEU A 89 12.92 -3.10 -14.43
CA LEU A 89 11.93 -4.15 -14.20
C LEU A 89 10.95 -3.78 -13.09
N PHE A 90 11.47 -3.35 -11.94
CA PHE A 90 10.63 -2.94 -10.80
C PHE A 90 9.77 -1.74 -11.16
N SER A 91 10.26 -0.75 -11.90
CA SER A 91 9.45 0.41 -12.31
C SER A 91 8.22 -0.02 -13.13
N HIS A 92 8.39 -0.93 -14.08
CA HIS A 92 7.27 -1.46 -14.88
C HIS A 92 6.35 -2.37 -14.07
N ALA A 93 6.91 -3.22 -13.21
CA ALA A 93 6.14 -4.12 -12.36
C ALA A 93 5.28 -3.34 -11.33
N ILE A 94 5.80 -2.25 -10.76
CA ILE A 94 5.05 -1.36 -9.87
C ILE A 94 3.83 -0.81 -10.60
N ILE A 95 4.02 -0.26 -11.80
CA ILE A 95 2.95 0.35 -12.58
C ILE A 95 1.92 -0.70 -12.98
N GLY A 96 2.35 -1.85 -13.50
CA GLY A 96 1.45 -2.94 -13.87
C GLY A 96 0.58 -3.36 -12.68
N ASN A 97 1.20 -3.66 -11.53
CA ASN A 97 0.47 -4.04 -10.33
C ASN A 97 -0.50 -2.94 -9.85
N MET A 98 -0.09 -1.67 -9.87
CA MET A 98 -0.98 -0.56 -9.49
C MET A 98 -2.18 -0.45 -10.43
N LEU A 99 -1.99 -0.61 -11.74
CA LEU A 99 -3.07 -0.58 -12.72
C LEU A 99 -4.03 -1.77 -12.55
N ASP A 100 -3.50 -2.97 -12.28
CA ASP A 100 -4.30 -4.16 -12.00
C ASP A 100 -5.14 -3.97 -10.72
N ILE A 101 -4.56 -3.37 -9.68
CA ILE A 101 -5.25 -3.03 -8.43
C ILE A 101 -6.37 -2.01 -8.69
N LEU A 102 -6.14 -0.99 -9.52
CA LEU A 102 -7.17 0.01 -9.84
C LEU A 102 -8.33 -0.60 -10.64
N GLN A 103 -8.05 -1.53 -11.53
CA GLN A 103 -9.06 -2.16 -12.39
C GLN A 103 -9.82 -3.29 -11.69
N SER A 104 -9.25 -3.87 -10.64
CA SER A 104 -9.91 -4.94 -9.87
C SER A 104 -11.14 -4.42 -9.13
N LYS A 105 -12.27 -5.05 -9.41
CA LYS A 105 -13.54 -4.79 -8.71
C LYS A 105 -13.46 -5.09 -7.21
N GLU A 106 -12.55 -5.97 -6.80
CA GLU A 106 -12.38 -6.37 -5.40
C GLU A 106 -11.90 -5.22 -4.51
N HIS A 107 -11.17 -4.26 -5.09
CA HIS A 107 -10.65 -3.12 -4.33
C HIS A 107 -11.62 -1.93 -4.29
N GLY A 108 -12.71 -1.97 -5.05
CA GLY A 108 -13.86 -1.08 -4.91
C GLY A 108 -13.57 0.42 -5.07
N PHE A 109 -12.56 0.78 -5.87
CA PHE A 109 -12.23 2.18 -6.14
C PHE A 109 -13.36 2.86 -6.92
N PRO A 110 -13.80 4.07 -6.52
CA PRO A 110 -14.68 4.90 -7.34
C PRO A 110 -14.06 5.22 -8.70
N THR A 111 -14.87 5.31 -9.76
CA THR A 111 -14.37 5.51 -11.14
C THR A 111 -13.58 6.80 -11.31
N ASP A 112 -14.04 7.89 -10.71
CA ASP A 112 -13.36 9.18 -10.64
C ASP A 112 -11.97 9.05 -10.00
N VAL A 113 -11.88 8.33 -8.88
CA VAL A 113 -10.60 8.06 -8.21
C VAL A 113 -9.69 7.18 -9.07
N GLN A 114 -10.23 6.17 -9.76
CA GLN A 114 -9.44 5.34 -10.66
C GLN A 114 -8.81 6.16 -11.78
N ASP A 115 -9.57 7.07 -12.39
CA ASP A 115 -9.11 7.89 -13.50
C ASP A 115 -8.05 8.91 -13.04
N GLU A 116 -8.24 9.52 -11.88
CA GLU A 116 -7.27 10.45 -11.28
C GLU A 116 -5.96 9.73 -10.93
N VAL A 117 -6.03 8.61 -10.22
CA VAL A 117 -4.84 7.85 -9.84
C VAL A 117 -4.11 7.30 -11.07
N ARG A 118 -4.85 6.82 -12.09
CA ARG A 118 -4.25 6.39 -13.36
C ARG A 118 -3.51 7.53 -14.05
N THR A 119 -4.07 8.74 -14.04
CA THR A 119 -3.43 9.93 -14.60
C THR A 119 -2.12 10.24 -13.87
N ILE A 120 -2.12 10.17 -12.54
CA ILE A 120 -0.93 10.36 -11.70
C ILE A 120 0.13 9.30 -12.01
N ILE A 121 -0.26 8.02 -12.09
CA ILE A 121 0.66 6.91 -12.40
C ILE A 121 1.35 7.15 -13.76
N TYR A 122 0.59 7.48 -14.80
CA TYR A 122 1.17 7.73 -16.12
C TYR A 122 2.04 8.98 -16.17
N TYR A 123 1.62 10.05 -15.47
CA TYR A 123 2.42 11.26 -15.34
C TYR A 123 3.78 10.93 -14.71
N CYS A 124 3.79 10.28 -13.54
CA CYS A 124 5.01 9.87 -12.84
C CYS A 124 5.86 8.93 -13.69
N HIS A 125 5.26 7.96 -14.36
CA HIS A 125 5.98 7.06 -15.27
C HIS A 125 6.67 7.83 -16.39
N ASN A 126 5.98 8.77 -17.02
CA ASN A 126 6.53 9.52 -18.14
C ASN A 126 7.64 10.49 -17.71
N GLU A 127 7.55 11.07 -16.51
CA GLU A 127 8.63 11.90 -15.94
C GLU A 127 9.90 11.09 -15.64
N ILE A 128 9.77 9.80 -15.33
CA ILE A 128 10.90 8.96 -14.94
C ILE A 128 11.46 8.20 -16.16
N MET A 129 10.61 7.45 -16.86
CA MET A 129 10.98 6.49 -17.91
C MET A 129 10.53 6.88 -19.32
N GLY A 130 9.72 7.93 -19.47
CA GLY A 130 9.27 8.41 -20.78
C GLY A 130 10.44 8.92 -21.63
N LYS A 131 10.24 9.16 -22.94
CA LYS A 131 11.32 9.59 -23.86
C LYS A 131 12.06 10.87 -23.45
N GLN A 132 11.46 11.69 -22.58
CA GLN A 132 12.04 12.91 -22.01
C GLN A 132 12.23 12.80 -20.49
N GLY A 133 12.06 11.60 -19.94
CA GLY A 133 12.13 11.33 -18.51
C GLY A 133 13.57 11.31 -18.00
N GLN A 134 13.72 11.53 -16.70
CA GLN A 134 15.02 11.68 -16.05
C GLN A 134 15.91 10.43 -16.17
N LEU A 135 15.30 9.25 -16.19
CA LEU A 135 16.00 7.97 -16.28
C LEU A 135 15.89 7.35 -17.68
N TYR A 136 15.46 8.12 -18.68
CA TYR A 136 15.45 7.64 -20.06
C TYR A 136 16.87 7.50 -20.59
N SER A 137 17.39 6.28 -20.52
CA SER A 137 18.69 5.93 -21.06
C SER A 137 18.66 4.51 -21.62
N PRO A 138 19.27 4.25 -22.79
CA PRO A 138 19.41 2.91 -23.34
C PRO A 138 20.08 1.91 -22.37
N ILE A 139 20.83 2.39 -21.37
CA ILE A 139 21.49 1.55 -20.37
C ILE A 139 20.50 0.69 -19.61
N TYR A 140 19.33 1.22 -19.24
CA TYR A 140 18.32 0.49 -18.48
C TYR A 140 17.78 -0.70 -19.27
N LEU A 141 17.42 -0.47 -20.54
CA LEU A 141 16.93 -1.52 -21.42
C LEU A 141 18.04 -2.54 -21.76
N ALA A 142 19.26 -2.05 -21.99
CA ALA A 142 20.41 -2.91 -22.28
C ALA A 142 20.75 -3.82 -21.09
N THR A 143 20.77 -3.31 -19.86
CA THR A 143 21.04 -4.15 -18.67
C THR A 143 19.98 -5.23 -18.49
N VAL A 144 18.69 -4.91 -18.68
CA VAL A 144 17.62 -5.93 -18.62
C VAL A 144 17.82 -7.02 -19.68
N TYR A 145 18.20 -6.63 -20.90
CA TYR A 145 18.41 -7.59 -21.98
C TYR A 145 19.64 -8.48 -21.75
N LEU A 146 20.69 -7.94 -21.12
CA LEU A 146 21.95 -8.62 -20.86
C LEU A 146 21.91 -9.51 -19.60
N ASN A 147 20.98 -9.23 -18.66
CA ASN A 147 20.76 -10.00 -17.43
C ASN A 147 19.31 -10.53 -17.38
N PRO A 148 18.98 -11.58 -18.16
CA PRO A 148 17.63 -12.17 -18.18
C PRO A 148 17.29 -12.96 -16.91
#